data_AF-A0A9W9MUQ7-F1
#
_entry.id   AF-A0A9W9MUQ7-F1
#
_cell.length_a   1.000
_cell.length_b   1.000
_cell.length_c   1.000
_cell.angle_alpha   90.00
_cell.angle_beta   90.00
_cell.angle_gamma   90.00
#
_symmetry.space_group_name_H-M   'P 1'
#
loop_
_entity.id
_entity.type
_entity.pdbx_description
1 polymer ?
#
loop_
_entity_poly.entity_id
_entity_poly.type
_entity_poly.pdbx_seq_one_letter_code
_entity_poly.pdbx_strand_id
1 'polypeptide(L)'
;MSQDARGKELAKTILMWAACAFRPLTISDLDGALSLDINASFPRSEESIAPLCGQLVVVDRYRRVKVVYETAREFLVTGGF
;
A
#
# COMPACT_ATOMS: atom_id res chain seq x y z
N MET A 1 -19.37 6.66 -8.91
CA MET A 1 -19.03 5.26 -9.21
C MET A 1 -17.76 5.11 -10.08
N SER A 2 -16.88 6.12 -10.17
CA SER A 2 -15.67 6.08 -11.01
C SER A 2 -14.35 6.26 -10.23
N GLN A 3 -14.43 6.54 -8.92
CA GLN A 3 -13.27 6.67 -8.04
C GLN A 3 -12.86 5.33 -7.41
N ASP A 4 -13.80 4.39 -7.29
CA ASP A 4 -13.61 3.10 -6.64
C ASP A 4 -12.66 2.17 -7.40
N ALA A 5 -12.69 2.18 -8.74
CA ALA A 5 -11.80 1.34 -9.54
C ALA A 5 -10.33 1.75 -9.39
N ARG A 6 -10.05 3.06 -9.44
CA ARG A 6 -8.69 3.60 -9.29
C ARG A 6 -8.20 3.49 -7.85
N GLY A 7 -9.07 3.71 -6.87
CA GLY A 7 -8.75 3.50 -5.46
C GLY A 7 -8.44 2.04 -5.13
N LYS A 8 -9.19 1.10 -5.72
CA LYS A 8 -8.97 -0.35 -5.56
C LYS A 8 -7.67 -0.82 -6.20
N GLU A 9 -7.34 -0.32 -7.39
CA GLU A 9 -6.04 -0.55 -8.03
C GLU A 9 -4.90 -0.03 -7.15
N LEU A 10 -5.00 1.24 -6.71
CA LEU A 10 -3.99 1.84 -5.83
C LEU A 10 -3.81 1.02 -4.54
N ALA A 11 -4.90 0.59 -3.91
CA ALA A 11 -4.86 -0.25 -2.72
C ALA A 11 -4.16 -1.59 -2.98
N LYS A 12 -4.48 -2.27 -4.09
CA LYS A 12 -3.86 -3.54 -4.47
C LYS A 12 -2.36 -3.37 -4.69
N THR A 13 -1.94 -2.36 -5.46
CA THR A 13 -0.54 -2.08 -5.71
C THR A 13 0.19 -1.77 -4.41
N ILE A 14 -0.37 -0.91 -3.54
CA ILE A 14 0.22 -0.61 -2.22
C ILE A 14 0.40 -1.87 -1.38
N LEU A 15 -0.63 -2.71 -1.31
CA LEU A 15 -0.58 -3.97 -0.57
C LEU A 15 0.47 -4.92 -1.13
N MET A 16 0.58 -5.01 -2.46
CA MET A 16 1.59 -5.82 -3.13
C MET A 16 3.00 -5.34 -2.81
N TRP A 17 3.28 -4.04 -2.95
CA TRP A 17 4.59 -3.47 -2.60
C TRP A 17 4.90 -3.60 -1.12
N ALA A 18 3.95 -3.32 -0.24
CA ALA A 18 4.12 -3.45 1.21
C ALA A 18 4.36 -4.92 1.64
N ALA A 19 3.72 -5.88 0.97
CA ALA A 19 3.88 -7.30 1.28
C ALA A 19 5.15 -7.90 0.64
N CYS A 20 5.51 -7.50 -0.58
CA CYS A 20 6.72 -7.97 -1.26
C CYS A 20 8.00 -7.33 -0.73
N ALA A 21 7.93 -6.13 -0.14
CA ALA A 21 9.10 -5.46 0.40
C ALA A 21 9.68 -6.19 1.62
N PHE A 22 10.99 -6.46 1.59
CA PHE A 22 11.72 -7.07 2.70
C PHE A 22 12.02 -6.08 3.83
N ARG A 23 11.94 -4.77 3.55
CA ARG A 23 12.10 -3.70 4.54
C ARG A 23 10.88 -2.78 4.49
N PRO A 24 10.54 -2.11 5.61
CA PRO A 24 9.50 -1.11 5.63
C PRO A 24 9.77 0.00 4.59
N LEU A 25 8.90 0.12 3.59
CA LEU A 25 8.99 1.14 2.54
C LEU A 25 8.69 2.50 3.14
N THR A 26 9.42 3.53 2.72
CA THR A 26 9.01 4.91 3.05
C THR A 26 7.88 5.35 2.13
N ILE A 27 7.10 6.35 2.54
CA ILE A 27 6.06 6.94 1.68
C ILE A 27 6.64 7.41 0.34
N SER A 28 7.86 7.96 0.35
CA SER A 28 8.55 8.40 -0.87
C SER A 28 8.95 7.22 -1.78
N ASP A 29 9.42 6.12 -1.19
CA ASP A 29 9.75 4.90 -1.94
C ASP A 29 8.49 4.30 -2.58
N LEU A 30 7.40 4.27 -1.82
CA LEU A 30 6.11 3.76 -2.27
C LEU A 30 5.50 4.66 -3.36
N ASP A 31 5.63 5.98 -3.26
CA ASP A 31 5.19 6.92 -4.30
C ASP A 31 5.99 6.76 -5.61
N GLY A 32 7.30 6.55 -5.50
CA GLY A 32 8.14 6.20 -6.64
C GLY A 32 7.73 4.87 -7.28
N ALA A 33 7.49 3.84 -6.46
CA ALA A 33 7.03 2.53 -6.92
C ALA A 33 5.66 2.61 -7.61
N LEU A 34 4.70 3.34 -7.07
CA LEU A 34 3.38 3.52 -7.68
C LEU A 34 3.42 4.34 -8.98
N SER A 35 4.30 5.34 -9.04
CA SER A 35 4.52 6.11 -10.26
C SER A 35 5.13 5.24 -11.36
N LEU A 36 5.98 4.27 -11.01
CA LEU A 36 6.55 3.31 -11.96
C LEU A 36 5.56 2.22 -12.38
N ASP A 37 4.75 1.73 -11.44
CA ASP A 37 3.89 0.56 -11.66
C ASP A 37 2.57 0.92 -12.37
N ILE A 38 1.91 1.97 -11.89
CA ILE A 38 0.56 2.36 -12.34
C ILE A 38 0.46 3.85 -12.77
N ASN A 39 1.60 4.55 -12.87
CA ASN A 39 1.67 5.99 -13.14
C ASN A 39 0.72 6.80 -12.25
N ALA A 40 0.61 6.37 -10.99
CA ALA A 40 -0.19 7.03 -9.97
C ALA A 40 0.73 7.60 -8.91
N SER A 41 0.46 8.84 -8.53
CA SER A 41 1.11 9.49 -7.39
C SER A 41 0.12 9.56 -6.24
N PHE A 42 0.62 9.52 -5.02
CA PHE A 42 -0.22 9.65 -3.83
C PHE A 42 -0.86 11.04 -3.78
N PRO A 43 -2.18 11.18 -3.97
CA PRO A 43 -2.83 12.49 -4.00
C PRO A 43 -3.16 13.02 -2.60
N ARG A 44 -3.03 12.19 -1.56
CA ARG A 44 -3.49 12.56 -0.22
C ARG A 44 -2.77 11.74 0.85
N SER A 45 -2.09 12.48 1.72
CA SER A 45 -1.69 12.23 3.11
C SER A 45 -1.63 10.79 3.60
N GLU A 46 -0.56 10.47 4.35
CA GLU A 46 -0.32 9.22 5.09
C GLU A 46 -1.58 8.62 5.76
N GLU A 47 -2.48 9.49 6.23
CA GLU A 47 -3.77 9.19 6.87
C GLU A 47 -4.79 8.47 5.95
N SER A 48 -4.67 8.62 4.63
CA SER A 48 -5.56 7.98 3.65
C SER A 48 -5.11 6.56 3.28
N ILE A 49 -3.86 6.18 3.57
CA ILE A 49 -3.29 4.88 3.15
C ILE A 49 -3.90 3.73 3.94
N ALA A 50 -3.95 3.86 5.27
CA ALA A 50 -4.53 2.85 6.15
C ALA A 50 -6.00 2.55 5.81
N PRO A 51 -6.92 3.53 5.69
CA PRO A 51 -8.31 3.25 5.34
C PRO A 51 -8.46 2.73 3.90
N LEU A 52 -7.66 3.21 2.95
CA LEU A 52 -7.71 2.74 1.56
C LEU A 52 -7.33 1.25 1.45
N CYS A 53 -6.39 0.80 2.28
CA CYS A 53 -5.92 -0.58 2.32
C CYS A 53 -6.69 -1.45 3.32
N GLY A 54 -7.84 -0.99 3.82
CA GLY A 54 -8.67 -1.75 4.76
C GLY A 54 -7.97 -2.05 6.10
N GLN A 55 -7.09 -1.16 6.55
CA GLN A 55 -6.28 -1.30 7.77
C GLN A 55 -5.32 -2.51 7.74
N LEU A 56 -4.99 -3.03 6.56
CA LEU A 56 -3.97 -4.08 6.39
C LEU A 56 -2.53 -3.53 6.42
N VAL A 57 -2.36 -2.22 6.30
CA VAL A 57 -1.09 -1.52 6.43
C VAL A 57 -1.17 -0.41 7.47
N VAL A 58 -0.06 -0.18 8.17
CA VAL A 58 0.14 0.94 9.10
C VAL A 58 1.21 1.86 8.54
N VAL A 59 1.04 3.16 8.73
CA VAL A 59 2.11 4.13 8.53
C VAL A 59 2.71 4.46 9.89
N ASP A 60 3.99 4.15 10.06
CA ASP A 60 4.73 4.48 11.28
C ASP A 60 5.07 5.97 11.30
N ARG A 61 5.35 6.52 12.49
CA ARG A 61 5.74 7.91 12.75
C ARG A 61 6.99 8.36 11.97
N TYR A 62 7.79 7.42 11.46
CA TYR A 62 8.89 7.69 10.53
C TYR A 62 8.48 7.72 9.04
N ARG A 63 7.18 7.86 8.73
CA ARG A 63 6.63 7.80 7.37
C ARG A 63 6.98 6.50 6.64
N ARG A 64 6.81 5.38 7.34
CA ARG A 64 7.12 4.05 6.81
C ARG A 64 5.88 3.19 6.77
N VAL A 65 5.59 2.62 5.60
CA VAL A 65 4.48 1.69 5.38
C VAL A 65 4.92 0.29 5.78
N LYS A 66 4.14 -0.33 6.66
CA LYS A 66 4.31 -1.71 7.12
C LYS A 66 3.00 -2.46 7.03
N VAL A 67 3.04 -3.74 6.70
CA VAL A 67 1.89 -4.62 6.88
C VAL A 67 1.66 -4.83 8.39
N VAL A 68 0.40 -4.81 8.83
CA VAL A 68 0.07 -4.84 10.27
C VAL A 68 0.50 -6.16 10.92
N TYR A 69 0.39 -7.27 10.18
CA TYR A 69 0.71 -8.62 10.66
C TYR A 69 1.50 -9.41 9.61
N GLU A 70 2.45 -10.23 10.05
CA GLU A 70 3.19 -11.16 9.17
C GLU A 70 2.26 -12.16 8.47
N THR A 71 1.20 -12.61 9.16
CA THR A 71 0.17 -13.48 8.56
C THR A 71 -0.67 -12.77 7.51
N ALA A 72 -0.91 -11.46 7.65
CA ALA A 72 -1.55 -10.66 6.61
C ALA A 72 -0.63 -10.54 5.38
N ARG A 73 0.69 -10.41 5.59
CA ARG A 73 1.66 -10.44 4.50
C ARG A 73 1.65 -11.78 3.77
N GLU A 74 1.65 -12.91 4.48
CA GLU A 74 1.54 -14.24 3.87
C GLU A 74 0.22 -14.41 3.10
N PHE A 75 -0.90 -13.94 3.65
CA PHE A 75 -2.19 -13.96 2.97
C PHE A 75 -2.18 -13.13 1.67
N LEU A 76 -1.56 -11.94 1.71
CA LEU A 76 -1.43 -11.05 0.57
C LEU A 76 -0.52 -11.61 -0.52
N VAL A 77 0.57 -12.31 -0.15
CA VAL A 77 1.55 -12.88 -1.09
C VAL A 77 1.10 -14.23 -1.66
N THR A 78 0.33 -15.01 -0.92
CA THR A 78 -0.11 -16.37 -1.33
C THR A 78 -1.32 -16.36 -2.29
N GLY A 79 -1.86 -15.18 -2.63
CA GLY A 79 -2.86 -15.04 -3.70
C GLY A 79 -4.31 -15.08 -3.24
N GLY A 80 -4.63 -14.59 -2.03
CA GLY A 80 -6.01 -14.40 -1.59
C GLY A 80 -6.69 -13.13 -2.15
N PHE A 81 -6.67 -12.88 -3.47
CA PHE A 81 -7.38 -11.76 -4.13
C PHE A 81 -7.86 -12.06 -5.55
#